data_AF-A0A6B9Y7Q3-F1
#
_entry.id   AF-A0A6B9Y7Q3-F1
#
_cell.length_a   1.000
_cell.length_b   1.000
_cell.length_c   1.000
_cell.angle_alpha   90.00
_cell.angle_beta   90.00
_cell.angle_gamma   90.00
#
_symmetry.space_group_name_H-M   'P 1'
#
loop_
_entity.id
_entity.type
_entity.pdbx_description
1 polymer ?
#
loop_
_entity_poly.entity_id
_entity_poly.type
_entity_poly.pdbx_seq_one_letter_code
_entity_poly.pdbx_strand_id
1 'polypeptide(L)'
;MSVPKTLLAALAVLLVVGGGAAATGLAQTDAGASSASVSDLEMDAVLDAETVTVTVTDDGAPVENASVTVEGETEVTATTDAEGTATVNRSALVEDDESLEELEIEYESDHAEGELEYVVADGSLTLLEEEYEYEVEDQDDETEDDDAEDDEGEAADEADENDEGEAADEADEDDDDDEADDDDEEAKNEGDDDDDDDDDDDDEADD
;
A
#
# COMPACT_ATOMS: atom_id res chain seq x y z
N MET A 1 -36.97 4.47 14.65
CA MET A 1 -37.22 3.23 13.88
C MET A 1 -35.91 2.88 13.22
N SER A 2 -35.18 1.90 13.77
CA SER A 2 -33.92 1.45 13.17
C SER A 2 -34.23 0.34 12.18
N VAL A 3 -33.78 0.47 10.94
CA VAL A 3 -33.89 -0.58 9.92
C VAL A 3 -32.76 -1.59 10.14
N PRO A 4 -33.05 -2.90 10.24
CA PRO A 4 -32.00 -3.90 10.31
C PRO A 4 -31.37 -4.07 8.92
N LYS A 5 -30.09 -3.71 8.80
CA LYS A 5 -29.26 -4.03 7.65
C LYS A 5 -29.00 -5.54 7.66
N THR A 6 -29.61 -6.24 6.72
CA THR A 6 -29.38 -7.66 6.48
C THR A 6 -28.12 -7.78 5.63
N LEU A 7 -26.97 -7.96 6.26
CA LEU A 7 -25.75 -8.35 5.56
C LEU A 7 -25.85 -9.83 5.21
N LEU A 8 -25.90 -10.09 3.91
CA LEU A 8 -26.04 -11.40 3.31
C LEU A 8 -24.68 -11.73 2.72
N ALA A 9 -23.75 -12.19 3.56
CA ALA A 9 -22.43 -12.64 3.12
C ALA A 9 -22.59 -13.97 2.38
N ALA A 10 -22.52 -13.92 1.05
CA ALA A 10 -22.54 -15.08 0.19
C ALA A 10 -21.11 -15.60 0.00
N LEU A 11 -20.66 -16.46 0.91
CA LEU A 11 -19.39 -17.16 0.79
C LEU A 11 -19.50 -18.27 -0.29
N ALA A 12 -18.87 -18.06 -1.44
CA ALA A 12 -18.83 -19.03 -2.54
C ALA A 12 -17.47 -19.74 -2.59
N VAL A 13 -17.31 -20.83 -1.83
CA VAL A 13 -16.14 -21.73 -1.95
C VAL A 13 -16.41 -22.76 -3.05
N LEU A 14 -15.76 -22.61 -4.21
CA LEU A 14 -15.89 -23.53 -5.35
C LEU A 14 -14.71 -24.51 -5.36
N LEU A 15 -14.78 -25.55 -4.52
CA LEU A 15 -13.84 -26.67 -4.55
C LEU A 15 -14.07 -27.50 -5.82
N VAL A 16 -13.22 -27.30 -6.84
CA VAL A 16 -13.14 -28.18 -8.00
C VAL A 16 -12.46 -29.50 -7.58
N VAL A 17 -13.23 -30.40 -6.96
CA VAL A 17 -12.83 -31.82 -6.86
C VAL A 17 -13.14 -32.49 -8.19
N GLY A 18 -12.18 -32.37 -9.11
CA GLY A 18 -12.17 -33.12 -10.37
C GLY A 18 -11.81 -34.59 -10.14
N GLY A 19 -12.79 -35.39 -9.71
CA GLY A 19 -12.72 -36.84 -9.79
C GLY A 19 -12.91 -37.30 -11.24
N GLY A 20 -11.82 -37.66 -11.93
CA GLY A 20 -11.85 -38.11 -13.32
C GLY A 20 -10.77 -39.16 -13.60
N ALA A 21 -11.18 -40.29 -14.16
CA ALA A 21 -10.39 -41.48 -14.37
C ALA A 21 -9.26 -41.36 -15.43
N ALA A 22 -8.31 -42.29 -15.33
CA ALA A 22 -7.12 -42.50 -16.16
C ALA A 22 -7.24 -42.14 -17.66
N ALA A 23 -6.33 -41.28 -18.11
CA ALA A 23 -5.77 -41.28 -19.46
C ALA A 23 -4.28 -40.93 -19.34
N THR A 24 -3.40 -41.91 -19.51
CA THR A 24 -1.95 -41.68 -19.66
C THR A 24 -1.69 -41.07 -21.03
N GLY A 25 -1.89 -39.76 -21.15
CA GLY A 25 -1.39 -38.94 -22.24
C GLY A 25 -0.36 -37.99 -21.65
N LEU A 26 0.92 -38.21 -21.97
CA LEU A 26 1.99 -37.29 -21.61
C LEU A 26 1.80 -36.02 -22.46
N ALA A 27 1.04 -35.05 -21.94
CA ALA A 27 1.25 -33.67 -22.32
C ALA A 27 2.59 -33.27 -21.68
N GLN A 28 3.67 -33.28 -22.47
CA GLN A 28 4.84 -32.50 -22.12
C GLN A 28 4.41 -31.05 -22.18
N THR A 29 4.06 -30.48 -21.04
CA THR A 29 4.20 -29.04 -20.83
C THR A 29 5.69 -28.76 -20.95
N ASP A 30 6.04 -27.98 -21.97
CA ASP A 30 7.37 -27.43 -22.16
C ASP A 30 7.72 -26.66 -20.89
N ALA A 31 8.60 -27.23 -20.06
CA ALA A 31 9.08 -26.63 -18.81
C ALA A 31 10.17 -25.58 -19.10
N GLY A 32 10.00 -24.84 -20.21
CA GLY A 32 10.72 -23.61 -20.52
C GLY A 32 9.90 -22.38 -20.11
N ALA A 33 9.11 -22.49 -19.04
CA ALA A 33 8.52 -21.32 -18.40
C ALA A 33 9.69 -20.50 -17.83
N SER A 34 9.77 -19.24 -18.23
CA SER A 34 10.69 -18.26 -17.68
C SER A 34 10.73 -18.40 -16.16
N SER A 35 11.91 -18.70 -15.62
CA SER A 35 12.15 -18.74 -14.17
C SER A 35 12.30 -17.31 -13.64
N ALA A 36 11.33 -16.45 -13.94
CA ALA A 36 11.12 -15.25 -13.14
C ALA A 36 10.53 -15.76 -11.83
N SER A 37 11.33 -15.73 -10.77
CA SER A 37 10.83 -15.96 -9.42
C SER A 37 9.98 -14.73 -9.08
N VAL A 38 8.67 -14.90 -9.08
CA VAL A 38 7.76 -13.90 -8.50
C VAL A 38 7.62 -14.30 -7.04
N SER A 39 7.74 -13.33 -6.12
CA SER A 39 7.45 -13.55 -4.71
C SER A 39 6.01 -14.06 -4.54
N ASP A 40 5.80 -14.96 -3.58
CA ASP A 40 4.49 -15.52 -3.23
C ASP A 40 4.25 -15.11 -1.77
N LEU A 41 4.09 -13.80 -1.58
CA LEU A 41 3.87 -13.19 -0.27
C LEU A 41 2.48 -13.58 0.23
N GLU A 42 2.43 -14.11 1.44
CA GLU A 42 1.21 -14.47 2.16
C GLU A 42 1.28 -13.86 3.56
N MET A 43 0.17 -13.26 4.00
CA MET A 43 0.01 -12.69 5.33
C MET A 43 -1.25 -13.25 6.00
N ASP A 44 -1.19 -13.48 7.31
CA ASP A 44 -2.35 -13.90 8.10
C ASP A 44 -2.33 -13.22 9.47
N ALA A 45 -3.51 -13.00 10.03
CA ALA A 45 -3.67 -12.37 11.33
C ALA A 45 -4.63 -13.14 12.23
N VAL A 46 -4.23 -13.31 13.49
CA VAL A 46 -5.04 -13.94 14.53
C VAL A 46 -5.18 -12.98 15.71
N LEU A 47 -6.44 -12.70 16.07
CA LEU A 47 -6.79 -11.96 17.28
C LEU A 47 -7.05 -12.93 18.44
N ASP A 48 -6.33 -12.75 19.54
CA ASP A 48 -6.63 -13.35 20.84
C ASP A 48 -7.15 -12.28 21.82
N ALA A 49 -7.40 -12.64 23.08
CA ALA A 49 -7.92 -11.73 24.09
C ALA A 49 -6.96 -10.56 24.37
N GLU A 50 -5.65 -10.83 24.35
CA GLU A 50 -4.61 -9.87 24.75
C GLU A 50 -3.76 -9.37 23.58
N THR A 51 -3.69 -10.11 22.48
CA THR A 51 -2.72 -9.86 21.41
C THR A 51 -3.29 -10.05 20.02
N VAL A 52 -2.71 -9.32 19.07
CA VAL A 52 -2.79 -9.61 17.63
C VAL A 52 -1.48 -10.28 17.23
N THR A 53 -1.58 -11.41 16.55
CA THR A 53 -0.43 -12.14 16.00
C THR A 53 -0.52 -12.11 14.49
N VAL A 54 0.50 -11.59 13.83
CA VAL A 54 0.64 -11.52 12.38
C VAL A 54 1.70 -12.51 11.94
N THR A 55 1.42 -13.28 10.89
CA THR A 55 2.38 -14.19 10.25
C THR A 55 2.62 -13.74 8.83
N VAL A 56 3.88 -13.67 8.43
CA VAL A 56 4.34 -13.28 7.09
C VAL A 56 5.20 -14.40 6.51
N THR A 57 4.82 -14.88 5.32
CA THR A 57 5.57 -15.90 4.57
C THR A 57 5.76 -15.48 3.12
N ASP A 58 6.87 -15.89 2.51
CA ASP A 58 7.15 -15.71 1.09
C ASP A 58 7.64 -17.04 0.49
N ASP A 59 7.00 -17.51 -0.58
CA ASP A 59 7.21 -18.84 -1.18
C ASP A 59 7.07 -19.96 -0.12
N GLY A 60 6.16 -19.76 0.84
CA GLY A 60 5.91 -20.64 1.98
C GLY A 60 7.02 -20.69 3.04
N ALA A 61 8.03 -19.82 2.98
CA ALA A 61 9.07 -19.67 3.99
C ALA A 61 8.76 -18.47 4.92
N PRO A 62 9.03 -18.56 6.24
CA PRO A 62 8.82 -17.45 7.15
C PRO A 62 9.77 -16.29 6.83
N VAL A 63 9.24 -15.07 6.82
CA VAL A 63 10.03 -13.85 6.59
C VAL A 63 10.51 -13.30 7.94
N GLU A 64 11.79 -13.48 8.27
CA GLU A 64 12.40 -12.95 9.51
C GLU A 64 12.83 -11.48 9.35
N ASN A 65 12.72 -10.69 10.42
CA ASN A 65 13.10 -9.28 10.48
C ASN A 65 12.31 -8.36 9.52
N ALA A 66 11.12 -8.78 9.09
CA ALA A 66 10.18 -7.95 8.36
C ALA A 66 9.59 -6.87 9.28
N SER A 67 9.42 -5.65 8.76
CA SER A 67 8.66 -4.60 9.44
C SER A 67 7.18 -4.81 9.14
N VAL A 68 6.38 -4.92 10.19
CA VAL A 68 4.92 -5.05 10.09
C VAL A 68 4.30 -3.95 10.93
N THR A 69 3.48 -3.12 10.31
CA THR A 69 2.68 -2.11 10.99
C THR A 69 1.30 -2.69 11.25
N VAL A 70 0.83 -2.56 12.49
CA VAL A 70 -0.51 -2.97 12.91
C VAL A 70 -1.23 -1.73 13.40
N GLU A 71 -2.30 -1.34 12.72
CA GLU A 71 -3.07 -0.15 13.00
C GLU A 71 -4.47 -0.51 13.50
N GLY A 72 -4.85 0.11 14.61
CA GLY A 72 -6.22 0.16 15.11
C GLY A 72 -6.64 1.62 15.28
N GLU A 73 -6.95 2.03 16.51
CA GLU A 73 -7.04 3.46 16.85
C GLU A 73 -5.66 4.09 17.00
N THR A 74 -4.65 3.27 17.29
CA THR A 74 -3.24 3.64 17.36
C THR A 74 -2.42 2.66 16.54
N GLU A 75 -1.35 3.17 15.93
CA GLU A 75 -0.39 2.42 15.14
C GLU A 75 0.73 1.82 16.01
N VAL A 76 1.07 0.56 15.77
CA VAL A 76 2.24 -0.11 16.35
C VAL A 76 3.02 -0.87 15.29
N THR A 77 4.27 -0.47 15.07
CA THR A 77 5.22 -1.24 14.25
C THR A 77 5.94 -2.30 15.08
N ALA A 78 5.97 -3.53 14.57
CA ALA A 78 6.69 -4.65 15.12
C ALA A 78 7.57 -5.31 14.05
N THR A 79 8.56 -6.09 14.50
CA THR A 79 9.45 -6.83 13.61
C THR A 79 9.19 -8.32 13.76
N THR A 80 9.08 -9.05 12.64
CA THR A 80 8.87 -10.50 12.67
C THR A 80 10.09 -11.24 13.24
N ASP A 81 9.82 -12.33 13.94
CA ASP A 81 10.83 -13.24 14.46
C ASP A 81 11.25 -14.31 13.42
N ALA A 82 12.07 -15.29 13.86
CA ALA A 82 12.58 -16.37 13.01
C ALA A 82 11.50 -17.30 12.43
N GLU A 83 10.29 -17.27 12.99
CA GLU A 83 9.14 -18.01 12.52
C GLU A 83 8.22 -17.13 11.65
N GLY A 84 8.68 -15.91 11.28
CA GLY A 84 7.92 -14.98 10.45
C GLY A 84 6.75 -14.34 11.19
N THR A 85 6.80 -14.29 12.52
CA THR A 85 5.67 -13.86 13.34
C THR A 85 5.96 -12.54 14.05
N ALA A 86 5.03 -11.59 13.96
CA ALA A 86 5.00 -10.37 14.76
C ALA A 86 3.83 -10.44 15.76
N THR A 87 4.03 -9.97 17.00
CA THR A 87 2.96 -9.97 18.03
C THR A 87 2.86 -8.60 18.67
N VAL A 88 1.65 -8.04 18.64
CA VAL A 88 1.32 -6.73 19.20
C VAL A 88 0.29 -6.89 20.31
N ASN A 89 0.45 -6.14 21.41
CA ASN A 89 -0.55 -6.13 22.48
C ASN A 89 -1.78 -5.36 22.00
N ARG A 90 -2.96 -5.95 22.15
CA ARG A 90 -4.22 -5.32 21.77
C ARG A 90 -4.45 -3.98 22.48
N SER A 91 -4.02 -3.88 23.74
CA SER A 91 -4.14 -2.63 24.52
C SER A 91 -3.28 -1.48 23.99
N ALA A 92 -2.36 -1.74 23.06
CA ALA A 92 -1.58 -0.69 22.40
C ALA A 92 -2.25 -0.17 21.11
N LEU A 93 -3.33 -0.82 20.66
CA LEU A 93 -4.06 -0.51 19.43
C LEU A 93 -5.38 0.22 19.70
N VAL A 94 -5.72 0.45 20.97
CA VAL A 94 -6.97 1.08 21.40
C VAL A 94 -6.70 2.19 22.40
N GLU A 95 -7.49 3.26 22.35
CA GLU A 95 -7.44 4.33 23.35
C GLU A 95 -8.49 4.09 24.44
N ASP A 96 -8.25 4.58 25.66
CA ASP A 96 -9.23 4.67 26.76
C ASP A 96 -10.08 3.41 27.07
N ASP A 97 -9.50 2.20 26.95
CA ASP A 97 -10.17 0.90 27.17
C ASP A 97 -11.35 0.63 26.20
N GLU A 98 -11.35 1.28 25.03
CA GLU A 98 -12.32 1.02 23.97
C GLU A 98 -12.07 -0.33 23.29
N SER A 99 -13.10 -0.82 22.59
CA SER A 99 -13.01 -2.08 21.85
C SER A 99 -12.57 -1.81 20.42
N LEU A 100 -11.45 -2.39 20.02
CA LEU A 100 -11.00 -2.43 18.62
C LEU A 100 -12.15 -2.84 17.68
N GLU A 101 -12.51 -1.97 16.72
CA GLU A 101 -13.59 -2.17 15.75
C GLU A 101 -13.05 -2.57 14.36
N GLU A 102 -11.90 -2.04 14.00
CA GLU A 102 -11.17 -2.29 12.75
C GLU A 102 -9.69 -2.55 13.05
N LEU A 103 -9.03 -3.24 12.14
CA LEU A 103 -7.62 -3.59 12.24
C LEU A 103 -7.02 -3.62 10.84
N GLU A 104 -6.00 -2.82 10.61
CA GLU A 104 -5.21 -2.82 9.39
C GLU A 104 -3.82 -3.37 9.68
N ILE A 105 -3.27 -4.14 8.74
CA ILE A 105 -1.94 -4.70 8.83
C ILE A 105 -1.22 -4.42 7.54
N GLU A 106 -0.09 -3.73 7.64
CA GLU A 106 0.76 -3.37 6.52
C GLU A 106 2.14 -4.05 6.67
N TYR A 107 2.65 -4.54 5.55
CA TYR A 107 3.99 -5.06 5.38
C TYR A 107 4.66 -4.32 4.22
N GLU A 108 5.83 -3.76 4.46
CA GLU A 108 6.64 -3.08 3.45
C GLU A 108 8.04 -3.72 3.38
N SER A 109 8.51 -3.96 2.17
CA SER A 109 9.88 -4.42 1.89
C SER A 109 10.38 -3.87 0.55
N ASP A 110 11.68 -4.03 0.28
CA ASP A 110 12.32 -3.59 -0.98
C ASP A 110 11.85 -4.35 -2.24
N HIS A 111 10.86 -5.24 -2.16
CA HIS A 111 10.44 -6.07 -3.30
C HIS A 111 8.94 -6.39 -3.31
N ALA A 112 8.29 -6.29 -2.16
CA ALA A 112 6.87 -6.56 -2.02
C ALA A 112 6.26 -5.72 -0.89
N GLU A 113 5.01 -5.32 -1.11
CA GLU A 113 4.16 -4.63 -0.15
C GLU A 113 2.87 -5.46 0.00
N GLY A 114 2.30 -5.48 1.20
CA GLY A 114 1.08 -6.23 1.49
C GLY A 114 0.23 -5.54 2.55
N GLU A 115 -1.07 -5.49 2.31
CA GLU A 115 -2.06 -4.86 3.19
C GLU A 115 -3.23 -5.82 3.46
N LEU A 116 -3.66 -5.89 4.72
CA LEU A 116 -4.84 -6.63 5.16
C LEU A 116 -5.75 -5.74 6.01
N GLU A 117 -7.00 -5.56 5.59
CA GLU A 117 -8.01 -4.81 6.33
C GLU A 117 -9.02 -5.77 6.98
N TYR A 118 -9.30 -5.61 8.27
CA TYR A 118 -10.24 -6.44 9.02
C TYR A 118 -11.28 -5.62 9.78
N VAL A 119 -12.50 -6.16 9.87
CA VAL A 119 -13.48 -5.78 10.90
C VAL A 119 -13.37 -6.71 12.08
N VAL A 120 -13.32 -6.13 13.28
CA VAL A 120 -13.29 -6.83 14.55
C VAL A 120 -14.70 -6.88 15.15
N ALA A 121 -15.27 -8.08 15.20
CA ALA A 121 -16.59 -8.29 15.78
C ALA A 121 -16.62 -9.56 16.64
N ASP A 122 -17.23 -9.47 17.82
CA ASP A 122 -17.35 -10.58 18.75
C ASP A 122 -15.99 -11.24 19.11
N GLY A 123 -14.91 -10.45 19.09
CA GLY A 123 -13.55 -10.93 19.35
C GLY A 123 -12.97 -11.82 18.23
N SER A 124 -13.47 -11.68 17.01
CA SER A 124 -12.96 -12.37 15.81
C SER A 124 -12.67 -11.36 14.70
N LEU A 125 -11.67 -11.66 13.87
CA LEU A 125 -11.35 -10.90 12.68
C LEU A 125 -12.17 -11.39 11.48
N THR A 126 -12.69 -10.46 10.69
CA THR A 126 -13.29 -10.73 9.38
C THR A 126 -12.56 -9.90 8.35
N LEU A 127 -11.84 -10.57 7.44
CA LEU A 127 -11.11 -9.92 6.35
C LEU A 127 -12.08 -9.17 5.44
N LEU A 128 -11.79 -7.89 5.21
CA LEU A 128 -12.49 -7.02 4.27
C LEU A 128 -11.74 -6.94 2.95
N GLU A 129 -10.46 -6.61 3.01
CA GLU A 129 -9.59 -6.37 1.87
C GLU A 129 -8.22 -7.02 2.10
N GLU A 130 -7.61 -7.45 0.99
CA GLU A 130 -6.28 -8.07 0.92
C GLU A 130 -5.66 -7.57 -0.39
N GLU A 131 -4.55 -6.85 -0.28
CA GLU A 131 -3.80 -6.29 -1.41
C GLU A 131 -2.32 -6.65 -1.30
N TYR A 132 -1.71 -6.94 -2.45
CA TYR A 132 -0.28 -7.23 -2.57
C TYR A 132 0.29 -6.55 -3.81
N GLU A 133 1.39 -5.83 -3.63
CA GLU A 133 2.16 -5.22 -4.70
C GLU A 133 3.58 -5.80 -4.75
N TYR A 134 4.15 -5.90 -5.95
CA TYR A 134 5.45 -6.53 -6.17
C TYR A 134 6.29 -5.68 -7.13
N GLU A 135 7.53 -5.39 -6.75
CA GLU A 135 8.49 -4.74 -7.63
C GLU A 135 9.06 -5.76 -8.61
N VAL A 136 8.61 -5.70 -9.87
CA VAL A 136 9.21 -6.50 -10.94
C VAL A 136 10.43 -5.76 -11.45
N GLU A 137 11.63 -6.25 -11.14
CA GLU A 137 12.85 -5.76 -11.79
C GLU A 137 12.72 -6.01 -13.30
N ASP A 138 12.65 -4.93 -14.10
CA ASP A 138 12.74 -5.02 -15.55
C ASP A 138 14.07 -5.71 -15.89
N GLN A 139 14.02 -6.98 -16.28
CA GLN A 139 15.14 -7.61 -16.96
C GLN A 139 15.27 -6.86 -18.29
N ASP A 140 16.15 -5.85 -18.32
CA ASP A 140 16.67 -5.27 -19.54
C ASP A 140 17.20 -6.43 -20.40
N ASP A 141 16.35 -6.92 -21.30
CA ASP A 141 16.72 -7.79 -22.40
C ASP A 141 17.63 -6.96 -23.33
N GLU A 142 18.86 -6.72 -22.90
CA GLU A 142 19.96 -6.31 -23.77
C GLU A 142 20.25 -7.49 -24.71
N THR A 143 19.36 -7.73 -25.67
CA THR A 143 19.74 -8.46 -26.88
C THR A 143 20.79 -7.61 -27.57
N GLU A 144 22.05 -7.90 -27.28
CA GLU A 144 23.20 -7.53 -28.10
C GLU A 144 22.90 -8.03 -29.53
N ASP A 145 22.36 -7.15 -30.35
CA ASP A 145 22.16 -7.35 -31.78
C ASP A 145 23.54 -7.33 -32.46
N ASP A 146 24.27 -8.42 -32.29
CA ASP A 146 25.54 -8.71 -32.95
C ASP A 146 25.24 -9.17 -34.39
N ASP A 147 24.60 -8.30 -35.18
CA ASP A 147 24.40 -8.52 -36.62
C ASP A 147 25.63 -7.99 -37.38
N ALA A 148 26.55 -8.92 -37.59
CA ALA A 148 27.78 -8.77 -38.33
C ALA A 148 27.56 -8.33 -39.79
N GLU A 149 28.26 -7.27 -40.19
CA GLU A 149 28.98 -7.06 -41.46
C GLU A 149 28.40 -7.71 -42.75
N ASP A 150 27.78 -6.91 -43.64
CA ASP A 150 27.78 -7.18 -45.10
C ASP A 150 28.05 -5.90 -45.90
N ASP A 151 29.35 -5.65 -46.01
CA ASP A 151 30.13 -5.19 -47.17
C ASP A 151 29.40 -5.03 -48.54
N GLU A 152 29.65 -3.86 -49.16
CA GLU A 152 29.86 -3.62 -50.62
C GLU A 152 28.69 -3.21 -51.53
N GLY A 153 28.78 -1.97 -52.08
CA GLY A 153 28.42 -1.75 -53.49
C GLY A 153 27.79 -0.41 -53.91
N GLU A 154 28.64 0.55 -54.27
CA GLU A 154 28.52 1.42 -55.47
C GLU A 154 27.36 2.44 -55.63
N ALA A 155 27.75 3.72 -55.45
CA ALA A 155 27.71 4.83 -56.42
C ALA A 155 26.39 5.49 -56.91
N ALA A 156 26.30 6.79 -56.56
CA ALA A 156 26.00 7.98 -57.38
C ALA A 156 24.75 8.04 -58.29
N ASP A 157 23.90 9.06 -58.12
CA ASP A 157 23.78 10.22 -59.05
C ASP A 157 22.75 11.25 -58.54
N GLU A 158 23.26 12.45 -58.24
CA GLU A 158 22.81 13.82 -58.54
C GLU A 158 21.33 14.25 -58.74
N ALA A 159 21.11 15.51 -58.31
CA ALA A 159 20.20 16.56 -58.80
C ALA A 159 18.79 16.64 -58.19
N ASP A 160 18.56 17.64 -57.32
CA ASP A 160 17.92 18.95 -57.62
C ASP A 160 16.41 18.82 -57.29
N GLU A 161 15.71 19.72 -56.60
CA GLU A 161 15.57 21.14 -56.92
C GLU A 161 15.16 21.93 -55.65
N ASN A 162 15.71 23.13 -55.59
CA ASN A 162 15.39 24.23 -54.69
C ASN A 162 13.93 24.69 -54.91
N ASP A 163 13.10 24.76 -53.87
CA ASP A 163 11.87 25.58 -53.92
C ASP A 163 11.73 26.40 -52.64
N GLU A 164 11.83 27.71 -52.84
CA GLU A 164 11.81 28.75 -51.83
C GLU A 164 10.38 29.27 -51.70
N GLY A 165 9.78 29.06 -50.54
CA GLY A 165 8.43 29.54 -50.19
C GLY A 165 8.49 30.51 -49.03
N GLU A 166 8.48 31.80 -49.36
CA GLU A 166 8.57 32.94 -48.47
C GLU A 166 7.42 33.12 -47.47
N ALA A 167 7.79 33.61 -46.28
CA ALA A 167 7.22 34.74 -45.54
C ALA A 167 5.86 34.66 -44.81
N ALA A 168 5.98 35.02 -43.51
CA ALA A 168 5.23 36.02 -42.76
C ALA A 168 3.86 35.68 -42.16
N ASP A 169 3.83 35.66 -40.82
CA ASP A 169 2.90 36.40 -39.93
C ASP A 169 3.56 36.39 -38.53
N GLU A 170 4.27 37.43 -38.08
CA GLU A 170 3.75 38.66 -37.42
C GLU A 170 2.71 38.30 -36.35
N ALA A 171 3.11 38.19 -35.08
CA ALA A 171 3.05 39.25 -34.06
C ALA A 171 1.63 39.58 -33.56
N ASP A 172 1.37 39.27 -32.28
CA ASP A 172 0.56 40.07 -31.33
C ASP A 172 0.83 39.47 -29.93
N GLU A 173 1.65 40.11 -29.07
CA GLU A 173 1.30 41.19 -28.12
C GLU A 173 0.32 40.67 -27.05
N ASP A 174 0.85 40.41 -25.85
CA ASP A 174 0.67 41.27 -24.66
C ASP A 174 -0.77 41.21 -24.12
N ASP A 175 -0.96 40.62 -22.93
CA ASP A 175 -1.50 41.40 -21.82
C ASP A 175 -1.23 40.71 -20.48
N ASP A 176 -0.52 41.46 -19.64
CA ASP A 176 -0.54 41.40 -18.19
C ASP A 176 -1.97 41.68 -17.67
N ASP A 177 -2.40 41.00 -16.62
CA ASP A 177 -3.15 41.59 -15.48
C ASP A 177 -3.36 40.44 -14.47
N ASP A 178 -2.59 40.38 -13.38
CA ASP A 178 -2.89 41.11 -12.14
C ASP A 178 -4.36 41.02 -11.74
N GLU A 179 -4.68 40.09 -10.84
CA GLU A 179 -5.57 40.43 -9.73
C GLU A 179 -5.00 39.86 -8.44
N ALA A 180 -4.50 40.80 -7.65
CA ALA A 180 -4.09 40.65 -6.27
C ALA A 180 -5.30 40.51 -5.34
N ASP A 181 -5.01 40.07 -4.12
CA ASP A 181 -5.75 40.27 -2.87
C ASP A 181 -7.21 39.80 -2.79
N ASP A 182 -7.41 38.77 -1.97
CA ASP A 182 -8.32 38.94 -0.83
C ASP A 182 -7.70 38.32 0.42
N ASP A 183 -7.05 39.23 1.15
CA ASP A 183 -6.84 39.26 2.59
C ASP A 183 -8.17 38.98 3.32
N ASP A 184 -8.29 37.88 4.06
CA ASP A 184 -9.36 37.69 5.04
C ASP A 184 -8.79 37.24 6.40
N GLU A 185 -8.09 38.21 7.00
CA GLU A 185 -7.84 38.34 8.43
C GLU A 185 -9.17 38.47 9.21
N GLU A 186 -9.87 37.35 9.47
CA GLU A 186 -10.91 37.32 10.50
C GLU A 186 -10.32 36.91 11.86
N ALA A 187 -9.84 37.95 12.51
CA ALA A 187 -10.24 38.33 13.86
C ALA A 187 -9.94 37.34 15.00
N LYS A 188 -8.88 37.71 15.71
CA LYS A 188 -8.66 37.51 17.13
C LYS A 188 -9.96 37.64 17.94
N ASN A 189 -10.31 36.57 18.66
CA ASN A 189 -11.14 36.70 19.85
C ASN A 189 -10.22 36.65 21.09
N GLU A 190 -9.67 37.82 21.42
CA GLU A 190 -9.12 38.10 22.74
C GLU A 190 -10.32 38.27 23.68
N GLY A 191 -10.66 37.21 24.40
CA GLY A 191 -11.52 37.27 25.57
C GLY A 191 -10.66 37.44 26.81
N ASP A 192 -10.19 38.66 27.03
CA ASP A 192 -9.60 39.13 28.28
C ASP A 192 -10.66 39.96 29.01
N ASP A 193 -11.01 39.55 30.23
CA ASP A 193 -11.54 40.40 31.30
C ASP A 193 -11.41 39.59 32.60
N ASP A 194 -10.19 39.62 33.11
CA ASP A 194 -9.76 40.05 34.45
C ASP A 194 -10.73 40.04 35.67
N ASP A 195 -10.06 39.87 36.83
CA ASP A 195 -10.42 40.28 38.19
C ASP A 195 -11.51 39.44 38.93
N ASP A 196 -11.36 39.01 40.18
CA ASP A 196 -10.54 39.53 41.28
C ASP A 196 -10.55 38.54 42.48
N ASP A 197 -9.55 38.70 43.36
CA ASP A 197 -9.52 38.43 44.80
C ASP A 197 -9.54 36.97 45.32
N ASP A 198 -8.41 36.48 45.84
CA ASP A 198 -7.95 36.64 47.24
C ASP A 198 -8.80 35.83 48.23
N ASP A 199 -8.22 34.76 48.79
CA ASP A 199 -7.94 34.75 50.23
C ASP A 199 -7.08 33.54 50.65
N ASP A 200 -6.04 33.90 51.40
CA ASP A 200 -5.17 33.10 52.26
C ASP A 200 -5.92 32.18 53.25
N ASP A 201 -5.28 31.06 53.59
CA ASP A 201 -5.02 30.54 54.96
C ASP A 201 -4.76 29.02 54.80
N ASP A 202 -3.51 28.56 54.84
CA ASP A 202 -2.74 28.29 56.06
C ASP A 202 -3.55 27.47 57.09
N ASP A 203 -3.19 26.19 57.23
CA ASP A 203 -3.07 25.57 58.55
C ASP A 203 -2.48 24.16 58.38
N GLU A 204 -1.17 24.12 58.55
CA GLU A 204 -0.47 23.35 59.59
C GLU A 204 -0.74 21.86 59.80
N ALA A 205 0.38 21.17 60.01
CA ALA A 205 0.48 19.80 60.46
C ALA A 205 -0.20 19.55 61.82
N ASP A 206 -0.78 18.35 62.02
CA ASP A 206 -0.62 17.64 63.28
C ASP A 206 -0.89 16.13 63.17
N ASP A 207 -0.01 15.37 63.84
CA ASP A 207 0.04 13.94 64.24
C ASP A 207 -0.04 12.78 63.21
#